data_AF-A0A5R2MVH9-F1
#
_entry.id   AF-A0A5R2MVH9-F1
#
_cell.length_a   1.000
_cell.length_b   1.000
_cell.length_c   1.000
_cell.angle_alpha   90.00
_cell.angle_beta   90.00
_cell.angle_gamma   90.00
#
_symmetry.space_group_name_H-M   'P 1'
#
loop_
_entity.id
_entity.type
_entity.pdbx_description
1 polymer ?
#
loop_
_entity_poly.entity_id
_entity_poly.type
_entity_poly.pdbx_seq_one_letter_code
_entity_poly.pdbx_strand_id
1 'polypeptide(L)' 'MAIETIFAHVSCSDLEASIGWYEKLFGKPPLRRPMPGLAEWQFTDSAEVQLFEDKQKAGTSTLTLGVLPLAPERQR' A
#
# COMPACT_ATOMS: atom_id res chain seq x y z
N MET A 1 18.15 3.13 -19.52
CA MET A 1 16.80 3.30 -18.95
C MET A 1 16.98 3.78 -17.52
N ALA A 2 16.34 4.89 -17.14
CA ALA A 2 16.34 5.37 -15.75
C ALA A 2 15.06 4.89 -15.07
N ILE A 3 15.18 4.33 -13.87
CA ILE A 3 14.03 3.95 -13.03
C ILE A 3 13.64 5.19 -12.23
N GLU A 4 12.41 5.67 -12.38
CA GLU A 4 11.93 6.90 -11.73
C GLU A 4 11.26 6.64 -10.37
N THR A 5 10.56 5.50 -10.23
CA THR A 5 9.79 5.13 -9.04
C THR A 5 9.78 3.62 -8.83
N ILE A 6 9.48 3.20 -7.60
CA ILE A 6 9.28 1.80 -7.22
C ILE A 6 7.97 1.64 -6.45
N PHE A 7 7.37 0.47 -6.59
CA PHE A 7 6.18 0.08 -5.85
C PHE A 7 6.53 -0.96 -4.79
N ALA A 8 6.19 -0.68 -3.54
CA ALA A 8 6.20 -1.70 -2.50
C ALA A 8 4.90 -2.51 -2.57
N HIS A 9 5.02 -3.78 -2.93
CA HIS A 9 3.90 -4.67 -3.17
C HIS A 9 3.46 -5.40 -1.90
N VAL A 10 2.16 -5.43 -1.64
CA VAL A 10 1.53 -6.27 -0.62
C VAL A 10 0.38 -7.08 -1.22
N SER A 11 0.35 -8.38 -0.92
CA SER A 11 -0.73 -9.28 -1.30
C SER A 11 -1.78 -9.38 -0.19
N CYS A 12 -3.05 -9.33 -0.58
CA CYS A 12 -4.21 -9.51 0.30
C CYS A 12 -5.16 -10.59 -0.25
N SER A 13 -6.04 -11.11 0.60
CA SER A 13 -7.00 -12.15 0.23
C SER A 13 -8.34 -11.62 -0.29
N ASP A 14 -8.67 -10.37 0.04
CA ASP A 14 -9.88 -9.66 -0.36
C ASP A 14 -9.52 -8.18 -0.48
N LEU A 15 -9.54 -7.64 -1.70
CA LEU A 15 -9.11 -6.28 -1.95
C LEU A 15 -10.04 -5.26 -1.29
N GLU A 16 -11.35 -5.38 -1.44
CA GLU A 16 -12.29 -4.36 -0.98
C GLU A 16 -12.31 -4.28 0.55
N ALA A 17 -12.25 -5.43 1.23
CA ALA A 17 -12.11 -5.46 2.68
C ALA A 17 -10.76 -4.86 3.12
N SER A 18 -9.67 -5.15 2.40
CA SER A 18 -8.33 -4.69 2.76
C SER A 18 -8.12 -3.20 2.51
N ILE A 19 -8.73 -2.63 1.46
CA ILE A 19 -8.66 -1.20 1.18
C ILE A 19 -9.13 -0.39 2.39
N GLY A 20 -10.26 -0.73 3.00
CA GLY A 20 -10.75 -0.01 4.18
C GLY A 20 -9.77 -0.01 5.37
N TRP A 21 -8.91 -1.02 5.50
CA TRP A 21 -7.85 -1.04 6.49
C TRP A 21 -6.65 -0.17 6.07
N TYR A 22 -6.18 -0.31 4.82
CA TYR A 22 -5.06 0.47 4.30
C TYR A 22 -5.36 1.97 4.16
N GLU A 23 -6.61 2.35 3.88
CA GLU A 23 -7.05 3.74 3.89
C GLU A 23 -6.90 4.38 5.27
N LYS A 24 -7.20 3.63 6.34
CA LYS A 24 -7.00 4.10 7.72
C LYS A 24 -5.51 4.20 8.06
N LEU A 25 -4.72 3.19 7.68
CA LEU A 25 -3.28 3.20 7.90
C LEU A 25 -2.61 4.39 7.20
N PHE A 26 -2.90 4.56 5.90
CA PHE A 26 -2.29 5.61 5.07
C PHE A 26 -2.96 6.98 5.21
N GLY A 27 -4.11 7.05 5.86
CA GLY A 27 -4.88 8.28 6.06
C GLY A 27 -5.49 8.86 4.79
N LYS A 28 -5.56 8.08 3.69
CA LYS A 28 -6.10 8.51 2.40
C LYS A 28 -6.56 7.33 1.53
N PRO A 29 -7.55 7.56 0.64
CA PRO A 29 -7.97 6.55 -0.35
C PRO A 29 -6.84 6.22 -1.33
N PRO A 30 -6.90 5.04 -2.00
CA PRO A 30 -6.00 4.75 -3.10
C PRO A 30 -6.19 5.79 -4.20
N LEU A 31 -5.07 6.22 -4.80
CA LEU A 31 -5.08 7.18 -5.89
C LEU A 31 -5.51 6.52 -7.20
N ARG A 32 -5.12 5.26 -7.42
CA ARG A 32 -5.35 4.54 -8.67
C ARG A 32 -5.85 3.12 -8.41
N ARG A 33 -6.66 2.63 -9.35
CA ARG A 33 -7.10 1.24 -9.49
C ARG A 33 -6.89 0.82 -10.94
N PRO A 34 -5.64 0.56 -11.36
CA PRO A 34 -5.29 0.43 -12.78
C PRO A 34 -5.86 -0.83 -13.43
N MET A 35 -6.17 -1.85 -12.64
CA MET A 35 -6.81 -3.09 -13.11
C MET A 35 -7.61 -3.75 -11.98
N PRO A 36 -8.52 -4.70 -12.30
CA PRO A 36 -9.23 -5.47 -11.29
C PRO A 36 -8.26 -6.15 -10.31
N GLY A 37 -8.57 -6.11 -9.01
CA GLY A 37 -7.73 -6.73 -7.98
C GLY A 37 -6.53 -5.89 -7.54
N LEU A 38 -6.33 -4.66 -8.04
CA LEU A 38 -5.19 -3.81 -7.70
C LEU A 38 -5.62 -2.40 -7.25
N ALA A 39 -5.06 -1.95 -6.12
CA ALA A 39 -5.18 -0.58 -5.63
C ALA A 39 -3.79 0.01 -5.31
N GLU A 40 -3.63 1.31 -5.56
CA GLU A 40 -2.34 1.98 -5.47
C GLU A 40 -2.40 3.28 -4.68
N TRP A 41 -1.39 3.48 -3.84
CA TRP A 41 -1.16 4.73 -3.11
C TRP A 41 0.18 5.32 -3.55
N GLN A 42 0.15 6.61 -3.89
CA GLN A 42 1.35 7.40 -4.14
C GLN A 42 1.60 8.32 -2.95
N PHE A 43 2.76 8.25 -2.30
CA PHE A 43 3.13 9.12 -1.18
C PHE A 43 4.02 10.28 -1.62
N THR A 44 4.94 10.01 -2.53
CA THR A 44 5.78 10.98 -3.23
C THR A 44 5.92 10.55 -4.70
N ASP A 45 6.66 11.31 -5.51
CA ASP A 45 6.96 10.93 -6.90
C ASP A 45 7.79 9.64 -7.02
N SER A 46 8.41 9.17 -5.93
CA SER A 46 9.31 8.01 -5.91
C SER A 46 8.95 6.95 -4.85
N ALA A 47 7.83 7.11 -4.13
CA ALA A 47 7.41 6.21 -3.07
C ALA A 47 5.93 5.84 -3.24
N GLU A 48 5.70 4.60 -3.67
CA GLU A 48 4.37 4.09 -3.98
C GLU A 48 4.14 2.70 -3.36
N VAL A 49 2.88 2.39 -3.07
CA VAL A 49 2.45 1.08 -2.55
C VAL A 49 1.39 0.50 -3.49
N GLN A 50 1.52 -0.80 -3.78
CA GLN A 50 0.53 -1.61 -4.47
C GLN A 50 -0.07 -2.63 -3.51
N LEU A 51 -1.39 -2.66 -3.44
CA LEU A 51 -2.16 -3.71 -2.78
C LEU A 51 -2.86 -4.55 -3.83
N PHE A 52 -2.50 -5.83 -3.91
CA PHE A 52 -3.01 -6.75 -4.92
C PHE A 52 -3.75 -7.93 -4.29
N GLU A 53 -4.87 -8.34 -4.89
CA GLU A 53 -5.60 -9.53 -4.47
C GLU A 53 -4.90 -10.80 -4.99
N ASP A 54 -4.21 -11.49 -4.10
CA ASP A 54 -3.61 -12.80 -4.34
C ASP A 54 -3.79 -13.65 -3.08
N LYS A 55 -4.85 -14.46 -3.06
CA LYS A 55 -5.23 -15.32 -1.92
C LYS A 55 -4.14 -16.31 -1.54
N GLN A 56 -3.26 -16.71 -2.46
CA GLN A 56 -2.20 -17.68 -2.18
C GLN A 56 -1.01 -17.03 -1.47
N LYS A 57 -0.77 -15.74 -1.72
CA LYS A 57 0.33 -14.97 -1.10
C LYS A 57 -0.12 -14.02 0.02
N ALA A 58 -1.42 -13.95 0.28
CA ALA A 58 -1.97 -13.09 1.31
C ALA A 58 -1.30 -13.38 2.68
N GLY A 59 -0.84 -12.32 3.35
CA GLY A 59 -0.18 -12.42 4.65
C GLY A 59 1.30 -12.83 4.62
N THR A 60 1.92 -12.99 3.44
CA THR A 60 3.35 -13.33 3.32
C THR A 60 4.23 -12.15 2.91
N SER A 61 3.65 -10.97 2.66
CA SER A 61 4.39 -9.77 2.26
C SER A 61 5.00 -9.05 3.47
N THR A 62 6.14 -8.40 3.25
CA THR A 62 6.76 -7.51 4.24
C THR A 62 6.87 -6.12 3.66
N LEU A 63 6.42 -5.11 4.41
CA LEU A 63 6.48 -3.70 4.06
C LEU A 63 7.05 -2.91 5.23
N THR A 64 8.04 -2.06 4.96
CA THR A 64 8.60 -1.13 5.95
C THR A 64 8.29 0.30 5.53
N LEU A 65 7.64 1.06 6.41
CA LEU A 65 7.30 2.47 6.18
C LEU A 65 8.20 3.35 7.04
N GLY A 66 8.99 4.20 6.39
CA GLY A 66 9.76 5.25 7.06
C GLY A 66 8.88 6.48 7.27
N VAL A 67 8.56 6.78 8.53
CA VAL A 67 7.78 7.97 8.91
C VAL A 67 8.53 8.75 9.98
N LEU A 68 8.47 10.09 9.90
CA LEU A 68 9.08 10.98 10.88
C LEU A 68 8.09 12.11 11.24
N PRO A 69 7.89 12.39 12.54
CA PRO A 69 8.34 11.61 13.70
C PRO A 69 7.53 10.31 13.87
N LEU A 70 8.17 9.22 14.32
CA LEU A 70 7.48 7.93 14.53
C LEU A 70 6.57 7.93 15.78
N ALA A 71 6.88 8.73 16.80
CA ALA A 71 6.19 8.66 18.10
C ALA A 71 4.67 8.90 18.03
N PRO A 72 4.16 9.93 17.30
CA PRO A 72 2.72 10.15 17.17
C PRO A 72 1.99 9.03 16.42
N GLU A 73 2.63 8.39 15.44
CA GLU A 73 2.00 7.37 14.59
C GLU A 73 1.59 6.11 15.36
N ARG A 74 2.18 5.84 16.54
CA ARG A 74 1.80 4.69 17.39
C ARG A 74 0.47 4.85 18.13
N GLN A 75 -0.04 6.08 18.20
CA GLN A 75 -1.26 6.39 18.95
C GLN A 75 -2.52 6.43 18.06
N ARG A 76 -2.34 6.28 16.74
CA ARG A 76 -3.42 6.21 15.74
C ARG A 76 -4.00 4.80 15.67
#